data_AF-A0A7X3Z747-F1
#
_entry.id   AF-A0A7X3Z747-F1
#
_cell.length_a   1.000
_cell.length_b   1.000
_cell.length_c   1.000
_cell.angle_alpha   90.00
_cell.angle_beta   90.00
_cell.angle_gamma   90.00
#
_symmetry.space_group_name_H-M   'P 1'
#
loop_
_entity.id
_entity.type
_entity.pdbx_description
1 polymer ?
#
loop_
_entity_poly.entity_id
_entity_poly.type
_entity_poly.pdbx_seq_one_letter_code
_entity_poly.pdbx_strand_id
1 'polypeptide(L)' 'MERLGICDDVEFSRIAYGLWRVGNDDDTSPSHIRAKIEACLEQGITTIDQADIYGGYTAEG' A
#
# COMPACT_ATOMS: atom_id res chain seq x y z
N MET A 1 -15.03 -2.86 -4.02
CA MET A 1 -14.91 -1.63 -3.20
C MET A 1 -15.40 -0.44 -4.01
N GLU A 2 -15.94 0.60 -3.36
CA GLU A 2 -16.29 1.86 -4.04
C GLU A 2 -15.03 2.64 -4.43
N ARG A 3 -15.04 3.26 -5.62
CA ARG A 3 -13.96 4.13 -6.09
C ARG A 3 -14.37 5.59 -6.03
N LEU A 4 -13.41 6.46 -5.73
CA LEU A 4 -13.59 7.90 -5.59
C LEU A 4 -12.70 8.63 -6.60
N GLY A 5 -13.28 9.44 -7.46
CA GLY A 5 -12.52 10.34 -8.33
C GLY A 5 -11.83 11.42 -7.49
N ILE A 6 -10.51 11.55 -7.67
CA ILE A 6 -9.67 12.58 -7.02
C ILE A 6 -9.38 13.72 -8.00
N CYS A 7 -9.18 13.40 -9.28
CA CYS A 7 -9.17 14.31 -10.41
C CYS A 7 -9.63 13.57 -11.68
N ASP A 8 -9.69 14.25 -12.82
CA ASP A 8 -10.34 13.77 -14.05
C ASP A 8 -9.93 12.34 -14.46
N ASP A 9 -8.64 12.00 -14.31
CA ASP A 9 -8.09 10.70 -14.76
C ASP A 9 -7.61 9.79 -13.62
N VAL A 10 -7.85 10.17 -12.36
CA VAL A 10 -7.35 9.42 -11.19
C VAL A 10 -8.48 9.10 -10.23
N GLU A 11 -8.69 7.80 -10.02
CA GLU A 11 -9.64 7.27 -9.05
C GLU A 11 -8.93 6.43 -7.98
N PHE A 12 -9.25 6.69 -6.72
CA PHE A 12 -8.76 5.92 -5.58
C PHE A 12 -9.78 4.91 -5.09
N SER A 13 -9.32 3.85 -4.42
CA SER A 13 -10.20 3.05 -3.57
C SER A 13 -10.63 3.87 -2.35
N ARG A 14 -11.86 3.65 -1.86
CA ARG A 14 -12.40 4.31 -0.64
C ARG A 14 -11.47 4.19 0.58
N ILE A 15 -10.65 3.15 0.65
CA ILE A 15 -9.63 2.90 1.66
C ILE A 15 -8.26 2.88 0.98
N ALA A 16 -7.23 3.43 1.65
CA ALA A 16 -5.84 3.32 1.23
C ALA A 16 -5.05 2.45 2.23
N TYR A 17 -4.06 1.69 1.75
CA TYR A 17 -3.15 0.93 2.60
C TYR A 17 -1.81 1.65 2.74
N GLY A 18 -1.48 2.09 3.96
CA GLY A 18 -0.24 2.81 4.25
C GLY A 18 0.94 1.89 4.56
N LEU A 19 2.07 2.11 3.89
CA LEU A 19 3.28 1.29 4.02
C LEU A 19 4.31 1.81 5.03
N TRP A 20 4.00 2.86 5.80
CA TRP A 20 4.95 3.44 6.78
C TRP A 20 5.58 2.38 7.72
N ARG A 21 4.82 1.36 8.13
CA ARG A 21 5.27 0.29 9.04
C ARG A 21 5.58 -1.03 8.32
N VAL A 22 5.82 -1.02 7.01
CA VAL A 22 6.06 -2.25 6.23
C VAL A 22 7.25 -3.07 6.77
N GLY A 23 8.29 -2.40 7.29
CA GLY A 23 9.47 -3.02 7.89
C GLY A 23 9.37 -3.37 9.37
N ASN A 24 8.20 -3.19 10.01
CA ASN A 24 8.02 -3.51 11.43
C ASN A 24 7.49 -4.93 11.67
N ASP A 25 7.24 -5.70 10.61
CA ASP A 25 6.82 -7.09 10.70
C ASP A 25 8.05 -7.99 10.96
N ASP A 26 7.84 -9.13 11.62
CA ASP A 26 8.88 -10.14 11.84
C ASP A 26 9.34 -10.75 10.50
N ASP A 27 8.43 -10.86 9.53
CA ASP A 27 8.73 -11.25 8.15
C ASP A 27 8.62 -10.03 7.22
N THR A 28 9.75 -9.57 6.72
CA THR A 28 9.82 -8.49 5.71
C THR A 28 10.25 -9.02 4.34
N SER A 29 10.11 -10.32 4.09
CA SER A 29 10.45 -10.92 2.81
C SER A 29 9.57 -10.35 1.69
N PRO A 30 10.09 -10.22 0.45
CA PRO A 30 9.28 -9.75 -0.68
C PRO A 30 8.00 -10.57 -0.91
N SER A 31 8.02 -11.88 -0.63
CA SER A 31 6.85 -12.75 -0.71
C SER A 31 5.77 -12.39 0.31
N HIS A 32 6.16 -12.10 1.56
CA HIS A 32 5.20 -11.73 2.61
C HIS A 32 4.59 -10.35 2.35
N ILE A 33 5.41 -9.38 1.94
CA ILE A 33 4.93 -8.05 1.55
C ILE A 33 4.00 -8.15 0.33
N ARG A 34 4.34 -8.98 -0.66
CA ARG A 34 3.46 -9.23 -1.81
C ARG A 34 2.12 -9.79 -1.38
N ALA A 35 2.10 -10.76 -0.47
CA ALA A 35 0.85 -11.34 0.03
C ALA A 35 -0.05 -10.28 0.69
N LYS A 36 0.51 -9.29 1.40
CA LYS A 36 -0.25 -8.15 1.95
C LYS A 36 -0.87 -7.29 0.85
N ILE A 37 -0.10 -6.99 -0.21
CA ILE A 37 -0.58 -6.20 -1.35
C ILE A 37 -1.67 -6.97 -2.10
N GLU A 38 -1.46 -8.26 -2.38
CA GLU A 38 -2.45 -9.13 -3.03
C GLU A 38 -3.75 -9.19 -2.21
N ALA A 39 -3.66 -9.36 -0.88
CA ALA A 39 -4.83 -9.32 0.00
C ALA A 39 -5.56 -7.97 -0.05
N CYS A 40 -4.85 -6.84 -0.16
CA CYS A 40 -5.47 -5.53 -0.37
C CYS A 40 -6.23 -5.48 -1.70
N LEU A 41 -5.60 -5.93 -2.78
CA LEU A 41 -6.19 -5.93 -4.12
C LEU A 41 -7.44 -6.82 -4.20
N GLU A 42 -7.42 -7.99 -3.57
CA GLU A 42 -8.58 -8.90 -3.47
C GLU A 42 -9.79 -8.25 -2.79
N GLN A 43 -9.56 -7.34 -1.83
CA GLN A 43 -10.62 -6.56 -1.17
C GLN A 43 -11.00 -5.28 -1.96
N GLY A 44 -10.32 -5.00 -3.07
CA GLY A 44 -10.50 -3.81 -3.89
C GLY A 44 -9.83 -2.55 -3.33
N ILE A 45 -8.86 -2.70 -2.43
CA ILE A 45 -7.98 -1.62 -1.97
C ILE A 45 -6.85 -1.49 -3.00
N THR A 46 -6.94 -0.49 -3.86
CA THR A 46 -6.00 -0.27 -4.97
C THR A 46 -5.11 0.95 -4.78
N THR A 47 -5.37 1.76 -3.75
CA THR A 47 -4.54 2.91 -3.37
C THR A 47 -3.58 2.49 -2.26
N ILE A 48 -2.28 2.57 -2.54
CA ILE A 48 -1.20 2.24 -1.61
C ILE A 48 -0.39 3.52 -1.35
N ASP A 49 -0.17 3.84 -0.07
CA ASP A 49 0.54 5.05 0.35
C ASP A 49 2.01 4.74 0.70
N GLN A 50 2.92 5.57 0.18
CA GLN A 50 4.37 5.51 0.36
C GLN A 50 4.93 6.92 0.56
N ALA A 51 6.14 7.00 1.12
CA ALA A 51 6.92 8.23 1.20
C ALA A 51 8.41 7.91 1.31
N ASP A 52 9.24 8.82 0.82
CA ASP A 52 10.70 8.72 0.84
C ASP A 52 11.26 8.45 2.25
N ILE A 53 10.71 9.09 3.29
CA ILE A 53 11.18 8.95 4.67
C ILE A 53 10.69 7.68 5.38
N TYR A 54 9.79 6.89 4.79
CA TYR A 54 9.24 5.70 5.45
C TYR A 54 10.32 4.64 5.72
N GLY A 55 10.26 4.02 6.90
CA GLY A 55 11.30 3.11 7.37
C GLY A 55 12.69 3.76 7.56
N GLY A 56 12.77 5.09 7.59
CA GLY A 56 14.06 5.79 7.56
C GLY A 56 14.77 5.62 6.22
N TYR A 57 14.05 5.86 5.11
CA TYR A 57 14.53 5.70 3.72
C TYR A 57 14.80 4.25 3.29
N THR A 58 14.07 3.30 3.87
CA THR A 58 14.26 1.86 3.56
C THR A 58 12.99 1.16 3.07
N ALA A 59 11.81 1.81 3.20
CA ALA A 59 10.54 1.18 2.86
C ALA A 59 10.29 1.00 1.35
N GLU A 60 11.01 1.72 0.49
CA GLU A 60 10.90 1.65 -0.98
C GLU A 60 11.90 0.69 -1.63
N GLY A 61 12.89 0.21 -0.87
CA GLY A 61 14.06 -0.55 -1.35
C GLY A 61 13.83 -2.04 -1.59
#